data_AF-A0A527CU67-F1
#
_entry.id   AF-A0A527CU67-F1
#
_cell.length_a   1.000
_cell.length_b   1.000
_cell.length_c   1.000
_cell.angle_alpha   90.00
_cell.angle_beta   90.00
_cell.angle_gamma   90.00
#
_symmetry.space_group_name_H-M   'P 1'
#
loop_
_entity.id
_entity.type
_entity.pdbx_description
1 polymer ?
#
loop_
_entity_poly.entity_id
_entity_poly.type
_entity_poly.pdbx_seq_one_letter_code
_entity_poly.pdbx_strand_id
1 'polypeptide(L)'
;DFLISRDGENAFRLECRADIADDFVRRLTLYKLRAKVEIAKADQAFVTVAWEHESTSSQSDSTAAADMRFPKGAVTRSYGETDERSDLAAWQAFRIAGG
;
A
#
# COMPACT_ATOMS: atom_id res chain seq x y z
N ASP A 1 9.49 -6.53 1.99
CA ASP A 1 8.51 -6.78 0.92
C ASP A 1 8.04 -5.43 0.39
N PHE A 2 7.22 -5.42 -0.65
CA PHE A 2 6.56 -4.23 -1.16
C PHE A 2 5.23 -4.61 -1.81
N LEU A 3 4.31 -3.66 -1.91
CA LEU A 3 3.08 -3.77 -2.70
C LEU A 3 3.14 -2.80 -3.86
N ILE A 4 2.52 -3.16 -4.97
CA ILE A 4 2.37 -2.30 -6.14
C ILE A 4 0.88 -2.16 -6.41
N SER A 5 0.40 -0.92 -6.51
CA SER A 5 -0.94 -0.60 -6.95
C SER A 5 -0.92 0.45 -8.05
N ARG A 6 -2.00 0.55 -8.81
CA ARG A 6 -2.18 1.67 -9.75
C ARG A 6 -2.47 2.95 -8.97
N ASP A 7 -1.99 4.07 -9.48
CA ASP A 7 -2.24 5.41 -8.95
C ASP A 7 -2.68 6.30 -10.13
N GLY A 8 -3.90 6.09 -10.58
CA GLY A 8 -4.37 6.61 -11.88
C GLY A 8 -3.93 5.75 -13.07
N GLU A 9 -4.04 6.31 -14.27
CA GLU A 9 -3.89 5.57 -15.53
C GLU A 9 -2.43 5.21 -15.85
N ASN A 10 -1.52 6.15 -15.62
CA ASN A 10 -0.12 6.09 -16.08
C ASN A 10 0.91 6.10 -14.93
N ALA A 11 0.48 5.90 -13.69
CA ALA A 11 1.36 5.87 -12.54
C ALA A 11 1.11 4.65 -11.65
N PHE A 12 2.17 4.28 -10.95
CA PHE A 12 2.17 3.20 -9.98
C PHE A 12 2.59 3.75 -8.62
N ARG A 13 1.94 3.25 -7.59
CA ARG A 13 2.34 3.43 -6.20
C ARG A 13 3.06 2.18 -5.74
N LEU A 14 4.22 2.39 -5.11
CA LEU A 14 4.99 1.32 -4.49
C LEU A 14 5.02 1.55 -2.99
N GLU A 15 4.33 0.69 -2.24
CA GLU A 15 4.33 0.69 -0.77
C GLU A 15 5.43 -0.24 -0.27
N CYS A 16 6.26 0.22 0.65
CA CYS A 16 7.26 -0.61 1.30
C CYS A 16 7.45 -0.15 2.75
N ARG A 17 8.22 -0.90 3.54
CA ARG A 17 8.57 -0.47 4.90
C ARG A 17 9.41 0.81 4.85
N ALA A 18 9.15 1.71 5.79
CA ALA A 18 9.83 3.01 5.86
C ALA A 18 11.37 2.88 5.95
N ASP A 19 11.86 1.86 6.65
CA ASP A 19 13.30 1.63 6.86
C ASP A 19 14.06 1.16 5.61
N ILE A 20 13.36 0.71 4.57
CA ILE A 20 13.97 0.30 3.29
C ILE A 20 13.68 1.26 2.13
N ALA A 21 12.88 2.31 2.35
CA ALA A 21 12.39 3.18 1.29
C ALA A 21 13.53 3.83 0.49
N ASP A 22 14.56 4.34 1.17
CA ASP A 22 15.69 5.02 0.51
C ASP A 22 16.55 4.04 -0.31
N ASP A 23 16.80 2.84 0.22
CA ASP A 23 17.50 1.79 -0.53
C ASP A 23 16.68 1.33 -1.74
N PHE A 24 15.36 1.26 -1.60
CA PHE A 24 14.48 0.85 -2.68
C PHE A 24 14.48 1.87 -3.83
N VAL A 25 14.37 3.17 -3.53
CA VAL A 25 14.50 4.24 -4.54
C VAL A 25 15.86 4.19 -5.23
N ARG A 26 16.94 3.96 -4.49
CA ARG A 26 18.28 3.81 -5.05
C ARG A 26 18.35 2.65 -6.05
N ARG A 27 17.83 1.48 -5.69
CA ARG A 27 17.81 0.31 -6.57
C ARG A 27 16.96 0.54 -7.82
N LEU A 28 15.77 1.12 -7.70
CA LEU A 28 14.93 1.46 -8.87
C LEU A 28 15.64 2.44 -9.80
N THR A 29 16.35 3.41 -9.24
CA THR A 29 17.13 4.40 -10.00
C THR A 29 18.25 3.75 -10.81
N LEU A 30 18.96 2.76 -10.25
CA LEU A 30 20.00 2.00 -10.97
C LEU A 30 19.47 1.34 -12.25
N TYR A 31 18.20 0.93 -12.26
CA TYR A 31 17.57 0.26 -13.39
C TYR A 31 16.77 1.20 -14.32
N LYS A 32 16.74 2.51 -14.07
CA LYS A 32 15.97 3.50 -14.86
C LYS A 32 16.60 3.82 -16.23
N LEU A 33 17.59 3.06 -16.72
CA LEU A 33 18.36 3.45 -17.90
C LEU A 33 17.45 3.65 -19.12
N ARG A 34 17.40 4.89 -19.63
CA ARG A 34 16.55 5.36 -20.75
C ARG A 34 15.04 5.20 -20.53
N ALA A 35 14.59 4.80 -19.34
CA ALA A 35 13.17 4.76 -19.01
C ALA A 35 12.65 6.19 -18.80
N LYS A 36 11.59 6.55 -19.51
CA LYS A 36 10.89 7.84 -19.35
C LYS A 36 9.92 7.78 -18.18
N VAL A 37 10.43 7.58 -16.97
CA VAL A 37 9.63 7.49 -15.73
C VAL A 37 10.23 8.35 -14.64
N GLU A 38 9.39 9.01 -13.85
CA GLU A 38 9.81 9.69 -12.62
C GLU A 38 9.74 8.73 -11.44
N ILE A 39 10.73 8.81 -10.54
CA ILE A 39 10.73 8.03 -9.29
C ILE A 39 10.87 9.06 -8.17
N ALA A 40 9.84 9.16 -7.33
CA ALA A 40 9.81 10.07 -6.20
C ALA A 40 9.39 9.31 -4.93
N LYS A 41 10.03 9.62 -3.80
CA LYS A 41 9.62 9.15 -2.48
C LYS A 41 8.51 10.08 -1.96
N ALA A 42 7.42 9.51 -1.49
CA ALA A 42 6.37 10.27 -0.80
C ALA A 42 6.70 10.35 0.69
N ASP A 43 7.21 11.48 1.15
CA ASP A 43 7.68 11.66 2.54
C ASP A 43 6.53 11.71 3.57
N GLN A 44 5.30 11.98 3.12
CA GLN A 44 4.10 12.11 3.98
C GLN A 44 2.92 11.28 3.44
N ALA A 45 3.17 10.04 3.05
CA ALA A 45 2.10 9.13 2.65
C ALA A 45 1.51 8.41 3.88
N PHE A 46 0.27 8.75 4.24
CA PHE A 46 -0.53 7.93 5.15
C PHE A 46 -1.04 6.70 4.41
N VAL A 47 -0.86 5.53 5.03
CA VAL A 47 -1.38 4.25 4.55
C VAL A 47 -2.32 3.72 5.61
N THR A 48 -3.60 3.58 5.25
CA THR A 48 -4.61 2.97 6.09
C THR A 48 -4.87 1.55 5.58
N VAL A 49 -4.94 0.60 6.50
CA VAL A 49 -5.18 -0.81 6.21
C VAL A 49 -6.52 -1.16 6.82
N ALA A 50 -7.43 -1.72 6.03
CA ALA A 50 -8.68 -2.26 6.52
C ALA A 50 -8.67 -3.78 6.37
N TRP A 51 -9.04 -4.47 7.44
CA TRP A 51 -9.18 -5.92 7.49
C TRP A 51 -10.35 -6.27 8.42
N GLU A 52 -10.95 -7.45 8.21
CA GLU A 52 -12.23 -7.87 8.81
C GLU A 52 -13.49 -7.22 8.23
N HIS A 53 -14.54 -8.04 8.12
CA HIS A 53 -15.73 -7.79 7.32
C HIS A 53 -16.80 -7.03 8.12
N GLU A 54 -16.57 -5.77 8.50
CA GLU A 54 -17.72 -4.88 8.62
C GLU A 54 -18.08 -4.38 7.22
N SER A 55 -19.07 -5.06 6.65
CA SER A 55 -19.75 -4.75 5.41
C SER A 55 -20.27 -3.30 5.41
N THR A 56 -19.42 -2.33 5.09
CA THR A 56 -19.87 -1.08 4.50
C THR A 56 -18.93 -0.74 3.37
N SER A 57 -18.93 -1.60 2.34
CA SER A 57 -18.55 -1.13 1.01
C SER A 57 -19.61 -0.15 0.53
N SER A 58 -19.49 1.10 1.00
CA SER A 58 -19.91 2.22 0.17
C SER A 58 -19.02 2.15 -1.07
N GLN A 59 -19.54 1.52 -2.12
CA GLN A 59 -18.91 1.45 -3.43
C GLN A 59 -18.81 2.86 -4.01
N SER A 60 -17.82 3.66 -3.58
CA SER A 60 -17.54 4.94 -4.23
C SER A 60 -16.14 5.50 -4.06
N ASP A 61 -15.31 5.03 -3.15
CA ASP A 61 -13.93 5.55 -3.10
C ASP A 61 -13.00 4.68 -3.93
N SER A 62 -12.79 5.14 -5.17
CA SER A 62 -11.85 4.59 -6.17
C SER A 62 -10.37 4.61 -5.73
N THR A 63 -10.10 4.80 -4.44
CA THR A 63 -8.77 4.95 -3.84
C THR A 63 -8.32 3.71 -3.07
N ALA A 64 -9.23 2.80 -2.71
CA ALA A 64 -8.88 1.58 -1.96
C ALA A 64 -8.34 0.46 -2.87
N ALA A 65 -7.10 0.03 -2.65
CA ALA A 65 -6.45 -1.07 -3.35
C ALA A 65 -6.57 -2.39 -2.56
N ALA A 66 -6.94 -3.49 -3.21
CA ALA A 66 -6.94 -4.81 -2.58
C ALA A 66 -5.50 -5.34 -2.37
N ASP A 67 -5.20 -5.81 -1.16
CA ASP A 67 -3.91 -6.41 -0.83
C ASP A 67 -3.91 -7.89 -1.27
N MET A 68 -3.30 -8.15 -2.43
CA MET A 68 -3.30 -9.48 -3.07
C MET A 68 -2.49 -10.55 -2.32
N ARG A 69 -1.79 -10.20 -1.23
CA ARG A 69 -1.16 -11.20 -0.34
C ARG A 69 -2.20 -11.99 0.44
N PHE A 70 -3.38 -11.41 0.64
CA PHE A 70 -4.51 -12.06 1.29
C PHE A 70 -5.52 -12.54 0.24
N PRO A 71 -6.33 -13.56 0.55
CA PRO A 71 -7.44 -13.98 -0.31
C PRO A 71 -8.28 -12.77 -0.76
N LYS A 72 -8.70 -12.77 -2.03
CA LYS A 72 -9.23 -11.59 -2.71
C LYS A 72 -10.30 -10.86 -1.88
N GLY A 73 -9.94 -9.70 -1.34
CA GLY A 73 -10.84 -8.78 -0.64
C GLY A 73 -10.78 -8.83 0.90
N ALA A 74 -9.97 -9.70 1.50
CA ALA A 74 -9.85 -9.77 2.95
C ALA A 74 -9.12 -8.56 3.58
N VAL A 75 -8.28 -7.90 2.79
CA VAL A 75 -7.51 -6.72 3.20
C VAL A 75 -7.51 -5.68 2.09
N THR A 76 -7.78 -4.42 2.46
CA THR A 76 -7.70 -3.26 1.57
C THR A 76 -6.73 -2.22 2.12
N ARG A 77 -6.19 -1.41 1.21
CA ARG A 77 -5.23 -0.33 1.46
C ARG A 77 -5.82 0.97 0.93
N SER A 78 -5.92 2.00 1.75
CA SER A 78 -6.25 3.36 1.30
C SER A 78 -5.07 4.29 1.58
N TYR A 79 -4.96 5.35 0.76
CA TYR A 79 -3.81 6.25 0.78
C TYR A 79 -4.28 7.70 0.92
N GLY A 80 -3.61 8.46 1.78
CA GLY A 80 -3.88 9.89 1.99
C GLY A 80 -4.97 10.20 3.03
N GLU A 81 -5.72 9.19 3.48
CA GLU A 81 -6.67 9.30 4.58
C GLU A 81 -6.12 8.61 5.82
N THR A 82 -6.35 9.24 6.98
CA THR A 82 -6.06 8.65 8.29
C THR A 82 -7.38 8.25 8.93
N ASP A 83 -7.51 7.00 9.32
CA ASP A 83 -8.55 6.60 10.29
C ASP A 83 -7.92 6.64 11.71
N GLU A 84 -8.70 7.06 12.70
CA GLU A 84 -8.25 7.16 14.10
C GLU A 84 -8.11 5.77 14.75
N ARG A 85 -8.65 4.72 14.12
CA ARG A 85 -8.64 3.36 14.64
C ARG A 85 -7.30 2.68 14.32
N SER A 86 -6.42 2.60 15.32
CA SER A 86 -5.12 1.93 15.23
C SER A 86 -4.99 0.82 16.27
N ASP A 87 -5.11 -0.43 15.85
CA ASP A 87 -4.67 -1.59 16.65
C ASP A 87 -3.59 -2.36 15.88
N LEU A 88 -2.34 -1.95 16.12
CA LEU A 88 -1.18 -2.55 15.48
C LEU A 88 -0.98 -4.02 15.92
N ALA A 89 -1.37 -4.38 17.14
CA ALA A 89 -1.20 -5.73 17.66
C ALA A 89 -2.20 -6.69 17.00
N ALA A 90 -3.47 -6.29 16.89
CA ALA A 90 -4.49 -7.05 16.17
C ALA A 90 -4.12 -7.22 14.69
N TRP A 91 -3.63 -6.16 14.04
CA TRP A 91 -3.13 -6.26 12.67
C TRP A 91 -1.99 -7.27 12.53
N GLN A 92 -1.00 -7.23 13.42
CA GLN A 92 0.12 -8.19 13.40
C GLN A 92 -0.34 -9.62 13.59
N ALA A 93 -1.26 -9.87 14.54
CA ALA A 93 -1.83 -11.19 14.77
C ALA A 93 -2.59 -11.71 13.53
N PHE A 94 -3.42 -10.87 12.91
CA PHE A 94 -4.14 -11.20 11.68
C PHE A 94 -3.17 -11.58 10.55
N ARG A 95 -2.11 -10.80 10.35
CA ARG A 95 -1.08 -11.10 9.33
C ARG A 95 -0.42 -12.44 9.56
N ILE A 96 0.01 -12.73 10.79
CA ILE A 96 0.69 -13.99 11.13
C ILE A 96 -0.25 -15.18 10.91
N ALA A 97 -1.53 -15.04 11.26
CA ALA A 97 -2.53 -16.08 11.01
C ALA A 97 -2.79 -16.31 9.52
N GLY A 98 -2.65 -15.27 8.69
CA GLY A 98 -2.81 -15.33 7.23
C GLY A 98 -1.62 -15.91 6.45
N GLY A 99 -0.46 -16.11 7.10
CA GLY A 99 0.78 -16.59 6.47
C GLY A 99 1.81 -15.50 6.21
#